data_AF-A1K110-F1
#
_entry.id   AF-A1K110-F1
#
_cell.length_a   1.000
_cell.length_b   1.000
_cell.length_c   1.000
_cell.angle_alpha   90.00
_cell.angle_beta   90.00
_cell.angle_gamma   90.00
#
_symmetry.space_group_name_H-M   'P 1'
#
loop_
_entity.id
_entity.type
_entity.pdbx_description
1 polymer ?
#
loop_
_entity_poly.entity_id
_entity_poly.type
_entity_poly.pdbx_seq_one_letter_code
_entity_poly.pdbx_strand_id
1 'polypeptide(L)'
;GIEGVFRATKDYIDFCLLKEDVNPFISQIELRPLPEEYLHGFATSVLKLISRNNLGDKNDDIRFPDDQNDRIWKWKATSTPSSALPLSSNVSNVDLKDSVTPPLQVLQTALTHPERLEFVHDGLETDNYEYSVFLYFLELNGTVRAGQRVFDIYLNNEIKKEKFDVLAGGSKNSCTALNIS
;
A
#
# COMPACT_ATOMS: atom_id res chain seq x y z
N GLY A 1 -15.80 3.94 -6.32
CA GLY A 1 -15.26 3.42 -7.59
C GLY A 1 -14.60 2.09 -7.33
N ILE A 2 -14.42 1.27 -8.37
CA ILE A 2 -13.69 0.01 -8.29
C ILE A 2 -12.36 0.23 -9.00
N GLU A 3 -11.26 -0.16 -8.35
CA GLU A 3 -9.95 -0.22 -8.99
C GLU A 3 -9.52 -1.68 -9.07
N GLY A 4 -9.04 -2.09 -10.24
CA GLY A 4 -8.51 -3.41 -10.48
C GLY A 4 -7.23 -3.34 -11.29
N VAL A 5 -6.34 -4.30 -11.05
CA VAL A 5 -5.13 -4.52 -11.84
C VAL A 5 -5.34 -5.80 -12.62
N PHE A 6 -5.02 -5.81 -13.90
CA PHE A 6 -5.07 -7.02 -14.70
C PHE A 6 -3.90 -7.07 -15.68
N ARG A 7 -3.47 -8.28 -16.02
CA ARG A 7 -2.45 -8.48 -17.05
C ARG A 7 -3.05 -8.23 -18.44
N ALA A 8 -2.53 -7.24 -19.15
CA ALA A 8 -2.85 -7.07 -20.56
C ALA A 8 -2.19 -8.20 -21.38
N THR A 9 -3.01 -9.03 -22.03
CA THR A 9 -2.55 -10.15 -22.89
C THR A 9 -2.75 -9.86 -24.38
N LYS A 10 -3.35 -8.71 -24.70
CA LYS A 10 -3.67 -8.23 -26.05
C LYS A 10 -3.37 -6.73 -26.13
N ASP A 11 -3.43 -6.20 -27.36
CA ASP A 11 -3.34 -4.78 -27.67
C ASP A 11 -4.66 -4.01 -27.49
N TYR A 12 -5.75 -4.71 -27.10
CA TYR A 12 -7.04 -4.14 -26.76
C TYR A 12 -7.60 -4.71 -25.45
N ILE A 13 -8.55 -3.99 -24.85
CA ILE A 13 -9.24 -4.38 -23.61
C ILE A 13 -10.75 -4.35 -23.86
N ASP A 14 -11.41 -5.46 -23.56
CA ASP A 14 -12.87 -5.58 -23.63
C ASP A 14 -13.51 -5.27 -22.28
N PHE A 15 -14.56 -4.43 -22.27
CA PHE A 15 -15.40 -4.20 -21.10
C PHE A 15 -16.83 -4.64 -21.41
N CYS A 16 -17.38 -5.52 -20.58
CA CYS A 16 -18.77 -5.96 -20.70
C CYS A 16 -19.60 -5.38 -19.56
N LEU A 17 -20.69 -4.70 -19.91
CA LEU A 17 -21.71 -4.30 -18.95
C LEU A 17 -22.82 -5.35 -18.95
N LEU A 18 -22.86 -6.18 -17.92
CA LEU A 18 -23.94 -7.12 -17.73
C LEU A 18 -25.14 -6.40 -17.13
N LYS A 19 -26.29 -6.52 -17.79
CA LYS A 19 -27.57 -6.07 -17.25
C LYS A 19 -28.17 -7.19 -16.40
N GLU A 20 -28.37 -6.89 -15.13
CA GLU A 20 -29.19 -7.71 -14.22
C GLU A 20 -30.59 -7.06 -14.12
N ASP A 21 -31.03 -6.69 -12.92
CA ASP A 21 -32.36 -6.10 -12.69
C ASP A 21 -32.47 -4.64 -13.14
N VAL A 22 -31.34 -3.92 -13.19
CA VAL A 22 -31.26 -2.49 -13.54
C VAL A 22 -30.33 -2.26 -14.73
N ASN A 23 -30.53 -1.15 -15.45
CA ASN A 23 -29.66 -0.80 -16.57
C ASN A 23 -28.27 -0.39 -16.04
N PRO A 24 -27.20 -1.05 -16.47
CA PRO A 24 -25.85 -0.69 -16.05
C PRO A 24 -25.43 0.64 -16.67
N PHE A 25 -24.65 1.42 -15.93
CA PHE A 25 -24.12 2.70 -16.37
C PHE A 25 -22.67 2.86 -15.90
N ILE A 26 -21.82 3.40 -16.79
CA ILE A 26 -20.44 3.76 -16.49
C ILE A 26 -20.31 5.27 -16.66
N SER A 27 -19.95 5.97 -15.60
CA SER A 27 -19.66 7.41 -15.66
C SER A 27 -18.29 7.69 -16.29
N GLN A 28 -17.28 6.85 -15.98
CA GLN A 28 -15.91 7.03 -16.42
C GLN A 28 -15.12 5.71 -16.32
N ILE A 29 -14.18 5.52 -17.26
CA ILE A 29 -13.13 4.49 -17.19
C ILE A 29 -11.79 5.21 -17.31
N GLU A 30 -10.86 4.90 -16.42
CA GLU A 30 -9.47 5.35 -16.50
C GLU A 30 -8.57 4.11 -16.62
N LEU A 31 -7.67 4.11 -17.59
CA LEU A 31 -6.69 3.03 -17.80
C LEU A 31 -5.29 3.60 -17.63
N ARG A 32 -4.51 3.01 -16.73
CA ARG A 32 -3.14 3.42 -16.42
C ARG A 32 -2.21 2.20 -16.50
N PRO A 33 -1.07 2.30 -17.20
CA PRO A 33 -0.04 1.27 -17.13
C PRO A 33 0.49 1.15 -15.70
N LEU A 34 0.66 -0.09 -15.23
CA LEU A 34 1.22 -0.41 -13.92
C LEU A 34 2.35 -1.44 -14.06
N PRO A 35 3.32 -1.45 -13.13
CA PRO A 35 4.35 -2.48 -13.06
C PRO A 35 3.75 -3.89 -12.91
N GLU A 36 4.32 -4.89 -13.60
CA GLU A 36 3.85 -6.28 -13.56
C GLU A 36 4.03 -6.93 -12.18
N GLU A 37 4.95 -6.39 -11.37
CA GLU A 37 5.34 -6.87 -10.07
C GLU A 37 4.20 -6.85 -9.05
N TYR A 38 3.13 -6.08 -9.29
CA TYR A 38 1.89 -6.18 -8.52
C TYR A 38 1.25 -7.57 -8.59
N LEU A 39 1.42 -8.28 -9.70
CA LEU A 39 0.87 -9.62 -9.93
C LEU A 39 1.86 -10.73 -9.52
N HIS A 40 3.10 -10.39 -9.16
CA HIS A 40 4.07 -11.40 -8.75
C HIS A 40 3.62 -12.12 -7.46
N GLY A 41 3.73 -13.45 -7.46
CA GLY A 41 3.35 -14.29 -6.32
C GLY A 41 1.88 -14.71 -6.32
N PHE A 42 1.08 -14.26 -7.30
CA PHE A 42 -0.29 -14.71 -7.48
C PHE A 42 -0.43 -15.63 -8.69
N ALA A 43 -1.27 -16.66 -8.56
CA ALA A 43 -1.69 -17.47 -9.71
C ALA A 43 -2.74 -16.75 -10.59
N THR A 44 -3.36 -15.68 -10.08
CA THR A 44 -4.36 -14.87 -10.78
C THR A 44 -3.71 -13.83 -11.71
N SER A 45 -4.41 -13.51 -12.80
CA SER A 45 -4.08 -12.40 -13.69
C SER A 45 -4.82 -11.10 -13.34
N VAL A 46 -5.60 -11.10 -12.26
CA VAL A 46 -6.46 -9.98 -11.84
C VAL A 46 -6.37 -9.78 -10.32
N LEU A 47 -6.24 -8.53 -9.89
CA LEU A 47 -6.34 -8.09 -8.51
C LEU A 47 -7.41 -7.00 -8.40
N LYS A 48 -8.09 -6.97 -7.26
CA LYS A 48 -8.99 -5.88 -6.86
C LYS A 48 -8.30 -5.09 -5.75
N LEU A 49 -8.25 -3.77 -5.88
CA LEU A 49 -7.73 -2.93 -4.81
C LEU A 49 -8.73 -2.92 -3.66
N ILE A 50 -8.27 -3.29 -2.47
CA ILE A 50 -9.02 -3.16 -1.22
C ILE A 50 -8.84 -1.76 -0.64
N SER A 51 -7.59 -1.34 -0.46
CA SER A 51 -7.25 0.01 0.01
C SER A 51 -5.83 0.36 -0.37
N ARG A 52 -5.56 1.66 -0.51
CA ARG A 52 -4.23 2.23 -0.70
C ARG A 52 -4.14 3.49 0.15
N ASN A 53 -3.21 3.48 1.11
CA ASN A 53 -3.27 4.41 2.23
C ASN A 53 -1.99 5.24 2.35
N ASN A 54 -2.15 6.55 2.50
CA ASN A 54 -1.12 7.46 3.00
C ASN A 54 -1.27 7.59 4.52
N LEU A 55 -0.16 7.47 5.25
CA LEU A 55 -0.14 7.48 6.72
C LEU A 55 0.61 8.72 7.22
N GLY A 56 0.05 9.37 8.24
CA GLY A 56 0.70 10.51 8.91
C GLY A 56 0.39 11.87 8.28
N ASP A 57 -0.10 11.92 7.05
CA ASP A 57 -0.63 13.13 6.43
C ASP A 57 -2.16 13.10 6.31
N LYS A 58 -2.82 14.17 6.72
CA LYS A 58 -4.29 14.36 6.64
C LYS A 58 -4.70 15.27 5.48
N ASN A 59 -3.76 15.68 4.63
CA ASN A 59 -4.02 16.48 3.44
C ASN A 59 -4.78 15.67 2.38
N ASP A 60 -4.98 16.30 1.22
CA ASP A 60 -5.64 15.71 0.06
C ASP A 60 -4.99 14.40 -0.42
N ASP A 61 -5.77 13.61 -1.16
CA ASP A 61 -5.30 12.36 -1.76
C ASP A 61 -4.08 12.61 -2.67
N ILE A 62 -3.03 11.79 -2.53
CA ILE A 62 -1.86 11.84 -3.42
C ILE A 62 -2.17 10.99 -4.66
N ARG A 63 -2.04 11.58 -5.85
CA ARG A 63 -2.23 10.94 -7.16
C ARG A 63 -1.40 11.64 -8.23
N PHE A 64 -1.71 11.48 -9.52
CA PHE A 64 -1.02 12.24 -10.57
C PHE A 64 -1.10 13.77 -10.32
N PRO A 65 -0.02 14.54 -10.49
CA PRO A 65 1.28 14.17 -11.08
C PRO A 65 2.32 13.61 -10.09
N ASP A 66 2.03 13.57 -8.79
CA ASP A 66 2.98 13.07 -7.80
C ASP A 66 3.18 11.55 -7.94
N ASP A 67 2.09 10.82 -8.21
CA ASP A 67 2.13 9.41 -8.62
C ASP A 67 2.00 9.28 -10.15
N GLN A 68 3.08 8.84 -10.80
CA GLN A 68 3.13 8.69 -12.26
C GLN A 68 2.19 7.59 -12.79
N ASN A 69 1.84 6.61 -11.96
CA ASN A 69 0.86 5.59 -12.29
C ASN A 69 -0.58 6.04 -11.96
N ASP A 70 -0.76 7.28 -11.49
CA ASP A 70 -2.03 7.87 -11.05
C ASP A 70 -2.79 7.01 -10.04
N ARG A 71 -2.05 6.26 -9.21
CA ARG A 71 -2.62 5.54 -8.06
C ARG A 71 -3.09 6.58 -7.05
N ILE A 72 -4.30 6.37 -6.51
CA ILE A 72 -4.87 7.27 -5.50
C ILE A 72 -4.51 6.75 -4.11
N TRP A 73 -3.71 7.52 -3.37
CA TRP A 73 -3.30 7.25 -1.99
C TRP A 73 -4.14 8.10 -1.05
N LYS A 74 -4.97 7.44 -0.24
CA LYS A 74 -5.92 8.11 0.64
C LYS A 74 -5.42 8.16 2.06
N TRP A 75 -5.71 9.24 2.77
CA TRP A 75 -5.46 9.26 4.21
C TRP A 75 -6.20 8.10 4.91
N LYS A 76 -5.50 7.38 5.79
CA LYS A 76 -6.11 6.40 6.70
C LYS A 76 -5.70 6.68 8.14
N ALA A 77 -6.70 6.73 9.03
CA ALA A 77 -6.48 6.72 10.46
C ALA A 77 -6.05 5.33 10.94
N THR A 78 -5.17 5.28 11.94
CA THR A 78 -4.93 4.06 12.71
C THR A 78 -6.17 3.68 13.52
N SER A 79 -6.35 2.38 13.76
CA SER A 79 -7.35 1.85 14.70
C SER A 79 -6.94 2.04 16.17
N THR A 80 -5.68 2.42 16.44
CA THR A 80 -5.15 2.75 17.77
C THR A 80 -4.74 4.24 17.91
N PRO A 81 -5.70 5.19 17.91
CA PRO A 81 -5.39 6.62 17.77
C PRO A 81 -4.81 7.30 19.02
N SER A 82 -5.03 6.79 20.23
CA SER A 82 -4.75 7.50 21.49
C SER A 82 -3.26 7.82 21.74
N SER A 83 -2.33 7.19 21.02
CA SER A 83 -0.89 7.49 21.13
C SER A 83 -0.13 7.36 19.81
N ALA A 84 -0.83 7.31 18.68
CA ALA A 84 -0.19 7.34 17.39
C ALA A 84 0.27 8.77 17.06
N LEU A 85 1.56 8.91 16.76
CA LEU A 85 2.20 10.19 16.46
C LEU A 85 2.56 10.23 14.97
N PRO A 86 2.08 11.25 14.24
CA PRO A 86 2.56 11.48 12.88
C PRO A 86 4.01 11.96 12.90
N LEU A 87 4.78 11.48 11.94
CA LEU A 87 6.14 11.91 11.65
C LEU A 87 6.18 12.38 10.19
N SER A 88 6.92 13.45 9.93
CA SER A 88 7.19 13.89 8.58
C SER A 88 8.62 14.39 8.44
N SER A 89 9.21 14.21 7.26
CA SER A 89 10.51 14.77 6.91
C SER A 89 10.55 15.03 5.41
N ASN A 90 11.09 16.18 5.02
CA ASN A 90 11.28 16.49 3.62
C ASN A 90 12.55 15.79 3.13
N VAL A 91 12.37 14.63 2.49
CA VAL A 91 13.46 13.81 1.98
C VAL A 91 13.44 13.87 0.46
N SER A 92 14.55 14.27 -0.17
CA SER A 92 14.67 14.37 -1.63
C SER A 92 15.57 13.29 -2.26
N ASN A 93 16.45 12.67 -1.47
CA ASN A 93 17.47 11.71 -1.94
C ASN A 93 17.27 10.34 -1.30
N VAL A 94 16.14 9.69 -1.59
CA VAL A 94 15.89 8.30 -1.20
C VAL A 94 16.12 7.41 -2.41
N ASP A 95 17.02 6.43 -2.28
CA ASP A 95 17.24 5.40 -3.29
C ASP A 95 16.08 4.41 -3.24
N LEU A 96 15.03 4.67 -4.02
CA LEU A 96 13.84 3.84 -4.14
C LEU A 96 14.10 2.80 -5.24
N LYS A 97 14.63 1.64 -4.85
CA LYS A 97 15.07 0.60 -5.80
C LYS A 97 13.95 -0.30 -6.33
N ASP A 98 12.74 -0.21 -5.77
CA ASP A 98 11.65 -1.13 -6.09
C ASP A 98 10.70 -0.55 -7.15
N SER A 99 10.25 -1.37 -8.09
CA SER A 99 9.34 -0.97 -9.17
C SER A 99 7.91 -0.67 -8.69
N VAL A 100 7.52 -1.20 -7.53
CA VAL A 100 6.18 -1.02 -6.94
C VAL A 100 6.14 0.19 -5.98
N THR A 101 7.22 0.97 -5.90
CA THR A 101 7.36 1.98 -4.84
C THR A 101 6.28 3.06 -4.91
N PRO A 102 5.72 3.49 -3.77
CA PRO A 102 4.89 4.70 -3.69
C PRO A 102 5.63 5.96 -4.19
N PRO A 103 4.90 7.04 -4.51
CA PRO A 103 5.52 8.34 -4.71
C PRO A 103 6.21 8.80 -3.43
N LEU A 104 7.27 9.60 -3.56
CA LEU A 104 8.11 10.03 -2.43
C LEU A 104 7.30 10.73 -1.34
N GLN A 105 6.28 11.50 -1.73
CA GLN A 105 5.37 12.24 -0.87
C GLN A 105 4.65 11.33 0.13
N VAL A 106 4.30 10.09 -0.26
CA VAL A 106 3.70 9.10 0.65
C VAL A 106 4.71 8.61 1.69
N LEU A 107 5.98 8.48 1.29
CA LEU A 107 7.05 8.02 2.19
C LEU A 107 7.57 9.13 3.11
N GLN A 108 7.38 10.40 2.74
CA GLN A 108 7.79 11.55 3.54
C GLN A 108 6.95 11.73 4.81
N THR A 109 5.84 10.98 4.95
CA THR A 109 5.02 10.92 6.15
C THR A 109 4.90 9.49 6.67
N ALA A 110 4.77 9.36 7.99
CA ALA A 110 4.59 8.09 8.65
C ALA A 110 3.76 8.23 9.93
N LEU A 111 3.29 7.11 10.47
CA LEU A 111 2.79 7.00 11.83
C LEU A 111 3.77 6.18 12.66
N THR A 112 3.98 6.59 13.91
CA THR A 112 4.67 5.80 14.93
C THR A 112 3.78 5.65 16.15
N HIS A 113 3.99 4.60 16.93
CA HIS A 113 3.35 4.41 18.23
C HIS A 113 4.38 3.80 19.19
N PRO A 114 4.38 4.16 20.48
CA PRO A 114 5.34 3.61 21.44
C PRO A 114 5.19 2.09 21.65
N GLU A 115 3.95 1.58 21.57
CA GLU A 115 3.64 0.15 21.75
C GLU A 115 3.20 -0.56 20.46
N ARG A 116 2.03 -0.22 19.90
CA ARG A 116 1.44 -0.90 18.73
C ARG A 116 0.66 0.04 17.81
N LEU A 117 0.94 -0.04 16.51
CA LEU A 117 0.05 0.48 15.47
C LEU A 117 -0.81 -0.66 14.94
N GLU A 118 -2.11 -0.40 14.78
CA GLU A 118 -3.07 -1.37 14.26
C GLU A 118 -3.94 -0.73 13.19
N PHE A 119 -4.22 -1.50 12.14
CA PHE A 119 -5.09 -1.09 11.05
C PHE A 119 -6.09 -2.20 10.80
N VAL A 120 -7.36 -1.93 11.11
CA VAL A 120 -8.46 -2.84 10.83
C VAL A 120 -9.06 -2.53 9.46
N HIS A 121 -9.39 -3.59 8.73
CA HIS A 121 -10.13 -3.57 7.48
C HIS A 121 -11.35 -4.47 7.63
N ASP A 122 -12.53 -3.84 7.70
CA ASP A 122 -13.80 -4.55 7.80
C ASP A 122 -14.34 -4.92 6.42
N GLY A 123 -15.16 -5.98 6.36
CA GLY A 123 -15.89 -6.36 5.15
C GLY A 123 -15.04 -7.02 4.05
N LEU A 124 -13.89 -7.61 4.41
CA LEU A 124 -13.14 -8.47 3.49
C LEU A 124 -13.84 -9.82 3.35
N GLU A 125 -14.03 -10.26 2.11
CA GLU A 125 -14.56 -11.58 1.79
C GLU A 125 -13.50 -12.63 2.11
N THR A 126 -13.67 -13.39 3.19
CA THR A 126 -12.66 -14.37 3.63
C THR A 126 -12.80 -15.72 2.95
N ASP A 127 -13.92 -15.97 2.27
CA ASP A 127 -14.16 -17.22 1.56
C ASP A 127 -13.59 -17.12 0.13
N ASN A 128 -12.58 -17.94 -0.17
CA ASN A 128 -12.00 -18.16 -1.51
C ASN A 128 -11.16 -17.02 -2.14
N TYR A 129 -10.65 -16.07 -1.35
CA TYR A 129 -9.75 -15.03 -1.85
C TYR A 129 -8.40 -15.01 -1.13
N GLU A 130 -7.34 -14.90 -1.91
CA GLU A 130 -6.00 -14.58 -1.41
C GLU A 130 -5.83 -13.06 -1.36
N TYR A 131 -5.27 -12.56 -0.27
CA TYR A 131 -4.98 -11.14 -0.10
C TYR A 131 -3.47 -10.93 -0.04
N SER A 132 -3.00 -9.77 -0.52
CA SER A 132 -1.65 -9.31 -0.24
C SER A 132 -1.67 -7.90 0.30
N VAL A 133 -0.82 -7.68 1.30
CA VAL A 133 -0.60 -6.39 1.95
C VAL A 133 0.82 -5.96 1.67
N PHE A 134 0.97 -4.81 1.01
CA PHE A 134 2.26 -4.15 0.82
C PHE A 134 2.45 -3.10 1.89
N LEU A 135 3.53 -3.23 2.66
CA LEU A 135 3.94 -2.27 3.67
C LEU A 135 5.21 -1.57 3.20
N TYR A 136 5.15 -0.24 3.16
CA TYR A 136 6.28 0.61 2.75
C TYR A 136 6.78 1.40 3.95
N PHE A 137 8.08 1.42 4.13
CA PHE A 137 8.73 2.07 5.26
C PHE A 137 9.82 3.03 4.77
N LEU A 138 9.93 4.17 5.44
CA LEU A 138 11.06 5.08 5.38
C LEU A 138 11.39 5.55 6.80
N GLU A 139 12.63 5.35 7.26
CA GLU A 139 13.07 5.92 8.54
C GLU A 139 13.34 7.42 8.37
N LEU A 140 12.38 8.22 8.85
CA LEU A 140 12.41 9.68 8.75
C LEU A 140 13.32 10.32 9.80
N ASN A 141 13.62 9.63 10.90
CA ASN A 141 14.50 10.13 11.94
C ASN A 141 15.96 9.74 11.66
N GLY A 142 16.73 10.70 11.14
CA GLY A 142 18.15 10.52 10.82
C GLY A 142 19.07 10.22 12.02
N THR A 143 18.58 10.27 13.25
CA THR A 143 19.34 9.87 14.46
C THR A 143 19.23 8.39 14.78
N VAL A 144 18.22 7.70 14.23
CA VAL A 144 18.01 6.27 14.44
C VAL A 144 19.04 5.47 13.64
N ARG A 145 19.59 4.44 14.28
CA ARG A 145 20.55 3.49 13.71
C ARG A 145 19.95 2.09 13.71
N ALA A 146 20.50 1.21 12.87
CA ALA A 146 20.13 -0.19 12.84
C ALA A 146 20.17 -0.81 14.25
N GLY A 147 19.13 -1.58 14.59
CA GLY A 147 18.90 -2.20 15.88
C GLY A 147 18.23 -1.30 16.92
N GLN A 148 18.02 0.00 16.67
CA GLN A 148 17.38 0.90 17.65
C GLN A 148 15.85 0.91 17.55
N ARG A 149 15.29 0.77 16.35
CA ARG A 149 13.85 0.67 16.13
C ARG A 149 13.54 -0.68 15.50
N VAL A 150 13.12 -1.61 16.34
CA VAL A 150 12.85 -2.99 15.97
C VAL A 150 11.45 -3.34 16.46
N PHE A 151 10.63 -3.91 15.59
CA PHE A 151 9.26 -4.30 15.91
C PHE A 151 8.85 -5.55 15.15
N ASP A 152 7.84 -6.24 15.65
CA ASP A 152 7.25 -7.37 14.95
C ASP A 152 6.09 -6.90 14.06
N ILE A 153 5.89 -7.56 12.93
CA ILE A 153 4.76 -7.32 12.03
C ILE A 153 3.80 -8.50 12.11
N TYR A 154 2.56 -8.19 12.47
CA TYR A 154 1.48 -9.14 12.59
C TYR A 154 0.45 -8.95 11.48
N LEU A 155 -0.16 -10.06 11.06
CA LEU A 155 -1.31 -10.07 10.16
C LEU A 155 -2.33 -11.07 10.73
N ASN A 156 -3.55 -10.61 11.00
CA ASN A 156 -4.59 -11.41 11.68
C ASN A 156 -4.10 -12.06 12.99
N ASN A 157 -3.35 -11.30 13.80
CA ASN A 157 -2.70 -11.75 15.04
C ASN A 157 -1.62 -12.84 14.89
N GLU A 158 -1.27 -13.23 13.66
CA GLU A 158 -0.12 -14.09 13.40
C GLU A 158 1.11 -13.26 13.08
N ILE A 159 2.26 -13.63 13.65
CA ILE A 159 3.52 -12.98 13.36
C ILE A 159 3.97 -13.36 11.94
N LYS A 160 4.23 -12.35 11.09
CA LYS A 160 4.72 -12.54 9.72
C LYS A 160 6.16 -12.10 9.55
N LYS A 161 6.63 -11.16 10.35
CA LYS A 161 8.04 -10.77 10.45
C LYS A 161 8.40 -10.54 11.91
N GLU A 162 9.39 -11.26 12.40
CA GLU A 162 9.96 -11.04 13.73
C GLU A 162 11.13 -10.07 13.65
N LYS A 163 11.28 -9.21 14.65
CA LYS A 163 12.42 -8.29 14.81
C LYS A 163 12.72 -7.48 13.54
N PHE A 164 11.67 -6.98 12.90
CA PHE A 164 11.79 -6.18 11.69
C PHE A 164 12.45 -4.84 12.00
N ASP A 165 13.45 -4.50 11.20
CA ASP A 165 14.18 -3.24 11.27
C ASP A 165 14.37 -2.71 9.86
N VAL A 166 13.84 -1.51 9.61
CA VAL A 166 13.90 -0.82 8.31
C VAL A 166 15.35 -0.62 7.87
N LEU A 167 16.28 -0.41 8.81
CA LEU A 167 17.69 -0.09 8.56
C LEU A 167 18.60 -1.31 8.46
N ALA A 168 18.11 -2.53 8.75
CA ALA A 168 18.94 -3.73 8.79
C ALA A 168 19.64 -4.05 7.45
N GLY A 169 19.01 -3.70 6.32
CA GLY A 169 19.57 -3.86 4.98
C GLY A 169 20.55 -2.77 4.55
N GLY A 170 20.87 -1.81 5.43
CA GLY A 170 21.73 -0.65 5.11
C GLY A 170 21.06 0.44 4.27
N SER A 171 19.77 0.28 3.93
CA SER A 171 18.93 1.31 3.32
C SER A 171 18.12 2.05 4.39
N LYS A 172 17.65 3.26 4.06
CA LYS A 172 16.68 3.99 4.91
C LYS A 172 15.23 3.58 4.66
N ASN A 173 14.98 2.86 3.57
CA ASN A 173 13.65 2.40 3.18
C ASN A 173 13.62 0.88 3.10
N SER A 174 12.41 0.33 3.20
CA SER A 174 12.14 -1.06 2.88
C SER A 174 10.69 -1.23 2.45
N CYS A 175 10.44 -2.26 1.66
CA CYS A 175 9.11 -2.74 1.30
C CYS A 175 8.99 -4.21 1.72
N THR A 176 7.84 -4.60 2.25
CA THR A 176 7.50 -6.02 2.41
C THR A 176 6.08 -6.28 1.93
N ALA A 177 5.93 -7.34 1.15
CA ALA A 177 4.63 -7.91 0.82
C ALA A 177 4.32 -9.05 1.79
N LEU A 178 3.09 -9.11 2.28
CA LEU A 178 2.58 -10.16 3.17
C LEU A 178 1.33 -10.76 2.55
N ASN A 179 1.32 -12.08 2.37
CA ASN A 179 0.20 -12.78 1.76
C ASN A 179 -0.70 -13.38 2.84
N ILE A 180 -2.00 -13.38 2.60
CA ILE A 180 -3.05 -14.03 3.39
C ILE A 180 -3.71 -15.07 2.49
N SER A 181 -3.74 -16.30 2.97
CA SER A 181 -4.38 -17.46 2.36
C SER A 181 -5.48 -17.98 3.26
#